data_AF-A0A072NW13-F1
#
_entry.id   AF-A0A072NW13-F1
#
_cell.length_a   1.000
_cell.length_b   1.000
_cell.length_c   1.000
_cell.angle_alpha   90.00
_cell.angle_beta   90.00
_cell.angle_gamma   90.00
#
_symmetry.space_group_name_H-M   'P 1'
#
loop_
_entity.id
_entity.type
_entity.pdbx_description
1 polymer ?
#
loop_
_entity_poly.entity_id
_entity_poly.type
_entity_poly.pdbx_seq_one_letter_code
_entity_poly.pdbx_strand_id
1 'polypeptide(L)'
;MTLRSHHGCARCKKRRQKCDEEKPSCTRCIEAEVNCEYLLTLKWDGRVPRQQHPPRRKKKRADTETSDLHVDQSRQSSLERSVAAISSALPDQPFDGVRHVRELSLLSSWVPTERLLWDHFLTTASMVASHSRLREQICQQILPMAMQIPSLMYGTLALSALHRFTLLNEVPDGFTPEVMVSNLMSRSLKHLREELGTGSPRSRLLLLHTIRTLCVCEIYSGKADSAWRIHVDGARAILISMRSMIGLSEDDEQGWLTSRWYSSMEALTALTHRGTIHGTEQKGETLYAESGSRASQDDFLDIYTGYSSDLNSVFKDIGILSEKRRRLTASYDLQLADDLQSQSSRLEGILREMIRRDNEEGLKIPPNITLPRDQLRQFNACNVAYQYSALLHIHRRLQRRDSDSPEVQASVQKILETVHEILPMEALSPWALLTTPIFTAG
;
A
#
# COMPACT_ATOMS: atom_id res chain seq x y z
N MET A 1 9.18 -23.09 35.59
CA MET A 1 8.61 -22.15 34.60
C MET A 1 8.36 -22.89 33.30
N THR A 2 7.11 -23.11 32.91
CA THR A 2 6.77 -23.85 31.69
C THR A 2 7.02 -22.98 30.46
N LEU A 3 7.95 -23.39 29.59
CA LEU A 3 8.20 -22.72 28.31
C LEU A 3 6.91 -22.65 27.48
N ARG A 4 6.59 -21.45 26.97
CA ARG A 4 5.46 -21.21 26.06
C ARG A 4 5.85 -21.70 24.66
N SER A 5 4.96 -22.41 23.97
CA SER A 5 5.15 -22.83 22.58
C SER A 5 5.15 -21.60 21.66
N HIS A 6 6.29 -21.24 21.09
CA HIS A 6 6.44 -20.02 20.28
C HIS A 6 5.71 -20.14 18.93
N HIS A 7 5.58 -21.36 18.40
CA HIS A 7 4.97 -21.65 17.10
C HIS A 7 3.63 -22.37 17.20
N GLY A 8 2.96 -22.30 18.37
CA GLY A 8 1.64 -22.91 18.55
C GLY A 8 0.58 -22.39 17.57
N CYS A 9 -0.40 -23.23 17.24
CA CYS A 9 -1.50 -22.90 16.34
C CYS A 9 -2.35 -21.73 16.87
N ALA A 10 -3.11 -21.09 15.98
CA ALA A 10 -3.93 -19.91 16.24
C ALA A 10 -4.90 -20.12 17.42
N ARG A 11 -5.58 -21.27 17.47
CA ARG A 11 -6.49 -21.62 18.57
C ARG A 11 -5.77 -21.74 19.90
N CYS A 12 -4.66 -22.47 19.96
CA CYS A 12 -3.90 -22.66 21.20
C CYS A 12 -3.31 -21.34 21.70
N LYS A 13 -2.83 -20.48 20.78
CA LYS A 13 -2.39 -19.11 21.10
C LYS A 13 -3.54 -18.25 21.63
N LYS A 14 -4.72 -18.28 20.99
CA LYS A 14 -5.92 -17.55 21.44
C LYS A 14 -6.36 -17.98 22.84
N ARG A 15 -6.30 -19.28 23.13
CA ARG A 15 -6.64 -19.87 24.44
C ARG A 15 -5.50 -19.81 25.47
N ARG A 16 -4.33 -19.27 25.11
CA ARG A 16 -3.13 -19.17 25.97
C ARG A 16 -2.71 -20.52 26.57
N GLN A 17 -2.86 -21.59 25.80
CA GLN A 17 -2.60 -22.96 26.23
C GLN A 17 -1.43 -23.56 25.45
N LYS A 18 -0.69 -24.52 26.04
CA LYS A 18 0.47 -25.14 25.39
C LYS A 18 0.04 -25.89 24.12
N CYS A 19 0.73 -25.64 23.02
CA CYS A 19 0.63 -26.39 21.78
C CYS A 19 1.82 -27.35 21.68
N ASP A 20 1.57 -28.55 21.21
CA ASP A 20 2.55 -29.59 20.84
C ASP A 20 3.19 -29.37 19.46
N GLU A 21 2.64 -28.43 18.67
CA GLU A 21 3.17 -27.99 17.37
C GLU A 21 3.21 -29.08 16.27
N GLU A 22 2.52 -30.23 16.47
CA GLU A 22 2.35 -31.27 15.45
C GLU A 22 1.54 -30.77 14.23
N LYS A 23 1.90 -31.26 13.05
CA LYS A 23 1.30 -30.91 11.76
C LYS A 23 0.72 -32.17 11.10
N PRO A 24 -0.44 -32.09 10.41
CA PRO A 24 -1.17 -30.87 10.03
C PRO A 24 -2.06 -30.28 11.15
N SER A 25 -2.39 -31.06 12.18
CA SER A 25 -3.17 -30.61 13.35
C SER A 25 -2.46 -30.99 14.63
N CYS A 26 -2.52 -30.11 15.62
CA CYS A 26 -1.98 -30.38 16.96
C CYS A 26 -2.92 -31.29 17.76
N THR A 27 -2.38 -32.09 18.69
CA THR A 27 -3.14 -33.08 19.49
C THR A 27 -4.37 -32.46 20.15
N ARG A 28 -4.23 -31.24 20.69
CA ARG A 28 -5.34 -30.54 21.37
C ARG A 28 -6.45 -30.01 20.45
N CYS A 29 -6.16 -29.86 19.17
CA CYS A 29 -7.19 -29.53 18.18
C CYS A 29 -7.85 -30.80 17.65
N ILE A 30 -7.10 -31.91 17.56
CA ILE A 30 -7.63 -33.24 17.23
C ILE A 30 -8.61 -33.70 18.31
N GLU A 31 -8.21 -33.70 19.58
CA GLU A 31 -9.07 -34.09 20.73
C GLU A 31 -10.31 -33.21 20.87
N ALA A 32 -10.23 -31.97 20.39
CA ALA A 32 -11.33 -31.03 20.47
C ALA A 32 -12.19 -31.00 19.20
N GLU A 33 -11.89 -31.86 18.21
CA GLU A 33 -12.59 -31.97 16.93
C GLU A 33 -12.80 -30.61 16.25
N VAL A 34 -11.78 -29.75 16.28
CA VAL A 34 -11.82 -28.40 15.70
C VAL A 34 -10.68 -28.20 14.72
N ASN A 35 -10.94 -27.36 13.71
CA ASN A 35 -9.94 -27.01 12.71
C ASN A 35 -8.68 -26.40 13.36
N CYS A 36 -7.51 -26.98 13.06
CA CYS A 36 -6.22 -26.53 13.56
C CYS A 36 -5.55 -25.66 12.50
N GLU A 37 -5.44 -24.36 12.78
CA GLU A 37 -4.83 -23.43 11.83
C GLU A 37 -3.56 -22.81 12.42
N TYR A 38 -2.43 -22.93 11.71
CA TYR A 38 -1.18 -22.27 12.06
C TYR A 38 -1.09 -20.91 11.36
N LEU A 39 -1.85 -19.93 11.84
CA LEU A 39 -1.81 -18.55 11.32
C LEU A 39 -0.47 -17.88 11.65
N LEU A 40 0.23 -17.42 10.60
CA LEU A 40 1.42 -16.59 10.71
C LEU A 40 1.04 -15.10 10.67
N THR A 41 0.51 -14.58 11.77
CA THR A 41 0.23 -13.14 11.90
C THR A 41 1.52 -12.35 12.14
N LEU A 42 1.87 -11.44 11.23
CA LEU A 42 2.86 -10.39 11.50
C LEU A 42 2.31 -9.43 12.56
N LYS A 43 3.06 -9.18 13.63
CA LYS A 43 2.78 -8.10 14.58
C LYS A 43 3.94 -7.13 14.54
N TRP A 44 3.69 -5.92 14.06
CA TRP A 44 4.62 -4.82 14.18
C TRP A 44 4.48 -4.24 15.59
N ASP A 45 5.10 -4.90 16.58
CA ASP A 45 5.20 -4.30 17.90
C ASP A 45 6.17 -3.12 17.79
N GLY A 46 5.62 -1.93 17.58
CA GLY A 46 6.33 -0.66 17.67
C GLY A 46 6.93 -0.49 19.06
N ARG A 47 8.14 -1.03 19.26
CA ARG A 47 8.98 -0.68 20.40
C ARG A 47 9.64 0.65 20.10
N VAL A 48 8.87 1.72 20.31
CA VAL A 48 9.43 3.02 20.68
C VAL A 48 10.33 2.77 21.90
N PRO A 49 11.59 3.26 21.94
CA PRO A 49 12.44 3.09 23.11
C PRO A 49 11.71 3.56 24.37
N ARG A 50 11.62 2.70 25.37
CA ARG A 50 11.09 3.03 26.70
C ARG A 50 11.82 4.29 27.18
N GLN A 51 11.11 5.40 27.30
CA GLN A 51 11.64 6.59 27.95
C GLN A 51 12.02 6.19 29.38
N GLN A 52 13.31 6.29 29.68
CA GLN A 52 13.78 6.27 31.06
C GLN A 52 13.17 7.49 31.74
N HIS A 53 12.31 7.28 32.73
CA HIS A 53 11.81 8.36 33.57
C HIS A 53 13.01 9.10 34.19
N PRO A 54 13.16 10.42 34.01
CA PRO A 54 14.18 11.15 34.74
C PRO A 54 13.80 11.16 36.23
N PRO A 55 14.76 10.93 37.14
CA PRO A 55 14.47 10.99 38.57
C PRO A 55 14.09 12.41 38.98
N ARG A 56 13.12 12.47 39.91
CA ARG A 56 12.59 13.67 40.56
C ARG A 56 13.68 14.67 40.97
N ARG A 57 13.50 15.92 40.52
CA ARG A 57 14.20 17.13 40.97
C ARG A 57 14.34 17.20 42.50
N LYS A 58 15.58 17.29 43.00
CA LYS A 58 15.89 17.91 44.28
C LYS A 58 16.62 19.24 44.03
N LYS A 59 16.11 20.31 44.66
CA LYS A 59 16.68 21.67 44.68
C LYS A 59 18.08 21.69 45.32
N LYS A 60 19.01 22.46 44.73
CA LYS A 60 20.08 23.26 45.38
C LYS A 60 20.67 24.18 44.30
N ARG A 61 20.38 25.49 44.38
CA ARG A 61 21.24 26.62 44.83
C ARG A 61 22.40 26.92 43.87
N ALA A 62 22.38 28.17 43.39
CA ALA A 62 23.37 28.81 42.53
C ALA A 62 24.69 29.05 43.26
N ASP A 63 25.79 29.09 42.50
CA ASP A 63 26.80 30.16 42.54
C ASP A 63 27.72 30.07 41.29
N THR A 64 28.46 31.16 41.10
CA THR A 64 29.08 31.86 39.94
C THR A 64 30.33 31.23 39.28
N GLU A 65 30.77 31.84 38.16
CA GLU A 65 32.13 31.93 37.53
C GLU A 65 32.40 30.98 36.33
N THR A 66 32.46 31.43 35.05
CA THR A 66 33.37 32.28 34.21
C THR A 66 34.34 31.47 33.34
N SER A 67 34.52 31.93 32.08
CA SER A 67 35.60 31.62 31.09
C SER A 67 35.55 30.22 30.43
N ASP A 68 35.91 29.96 29.17
CA ASP A 68 36.51 30.73 28.07
C ASP A 68 36.14 30.13 26.70
N LEU A 69 36.29 30.95 25.66
CA LEU A 69 36.16 30.64 24.24
C LEU A 69 37.38 29.84 23.74
N HIS A 70 37.15 28.77 22.98
CA HIS A 70 38.13 28.32 21.99
C HIS A 70 37.44 27.88 20.69
N VAL A 71 37.73 28.65 19.64
CA VAL A 71 37.49 28.36 18.23
C VAL A 71 38.57 27.37 17.79
N ASP A 72 38.19 26.27 17.14
CA ASP A 72 39.13 25.46 16.36
C ASP A 72 38.62 25.23 14.93
N GLN A 73 39.49 25.58 14.00
CA GLN A 73 39.33 25.58 12.55
C GLN A 73 39.87 24.25 12.01
N SER A 74 39.00 23.34 11.60
CA SER A 74 39.40 22.24 10.70
C SER A 74 38.20 21.65 9.95
N ARG A 75 37.69 22.38 8.95
CA ARG A 75 36.59 21.91 8.08
C ARG A 75 36.78 22.19 6.59
N GLN A 76 38.03 22.16 6.10
CA GLN A 76 38.31 22.39 4.68
C GLN A 76 39.09 21.28 3.95
N SER A 77 39.53 20.22 4.61
CA SER A 77 40.28 19.12 3.94
C SER A 77 39.45 17.86 3.61
N SER A 78 38.14 17.88 3.89
CA SER A 78 37.27 16.69 3.76
C SER A 78 36.38 16.68 2.50
N LEU A 79 36.24 17.81 1.78
CA LEU A 79 35.35 17.89 0.61
C LEU A 79 36.02 17.49 -0.71
N GLU A 80 37.34 17.59 -0.85
CA GLU A 80 38.02 17.27 -2.12
C GLU A 80 38.20 15.76 -2.37
N ARG A 81 38.10 14.94 -1.32
CA ARG A 81 38.20 13.48 -1.42
C ARG A 81 36.91 12.79 -1.89
N SER A 82 35.79 13.51 -1.93
CA SER A 82 34.48 12.95 -2.27
C SER A 82 34.08 13.14 -3.75
N VAL A 83 34.79 14.01 -4.50
CA VAL A 83 34.45 14.31 -5.90
C VAL A 83 35.21 13.43 -6.89
N ALA A 84 36.38 12.90 -6.51
CA ALA A 84 37.17 12.01 -7.37
C ALA A 84 36.64 10.56 -7.48
N ALA A 85 35.73 10.15 -6.59
CA ALA A 85 35.18 8.78 -6.58
C ALA A 85 33.92 8.61 -7.44
N ILE A 86 33.41 9.67 -8.08
CA ILE A 86 32.14 9.68 -8.82
C ILE A 86 32.34 9.54 -10.35
N SER A 87 33.58 9.58 -10.85
CA SER A 87 33.85 9.63 -12.30
C SER A 87 34.36 8.34 -12.96
N SER A 88 34.36 7.17 -12.29
CA SER A 88 34.97 5.93 -12.84
C SER A 88 34.05 4.71 -12.97
N ALA A 89 32.73 4.87 -13.04
CA ALA A 89 31.80 3.75 -13.23
C ALA A 89 30.92 3.91 -14.48
N LEU A 90 31.54 3.91 -15.65
CA LEU A 90 30.89 3.55 -16.91
C LEU A 90 31.64 2.35 -17.50
N PRO A 91 31.06 1.15 -17.56
CA PRO A 91 31.58 0.10 -18.41
C PRO A 91 30.94 0.22 -19.79
N ASP A 92 31.74 0.74 -20.72
CA ASP A 92 31.60 0.51 -22.15
C ASP A 92 31.97 -0.97 -22.40
N GLN A 93 31.00 -1.89 -22.47
CA GLN A 93 31.25 -3.30 -22.85
C GLN A 93 30.07 -3.93 -23.61
N PRO A 94 30.37 -4.84 -24.56
CA PRO A 94 29.48 -5.29 -25.63
C PRO A 94 28.44 -6.33 -25.17
N PHE A 95 27.43 -6.55 -26.00
CA PHE A 95 26.29 -7.46 -25.81
C PHE A 95 26.72 -8.83 -25.23
N ASP A 96 26.39 -9.08 -23.95
CA ASP A 96 26.92 -10.23 -23.19
C ASP A 96 25.85 -11.33 -22.96
N GLY A 97 26.02 -12.47 -23.65
CA GLY A 97 25.15 -13.65 -23.55
C GLY A 97 25.18 -14.37 -22.19
N VAL A 98 26.04 -13.96 -21.26
CA VAL A 98 26.22 -14.60 -19.94
C VAL A 98 25.04 -14.34 -18.99
N ARG A 99 24.26 -13.25 -19.16
CA ARG A 99 23.06 -12.99 -18.35
C ARG A 99 21.96 -14.05 -18.55
N HIS A 100 21.73 -14.48 -19.79
CA HIS A 100 20.72 -15.49 -20.09
C HIS A 100 21.07 -16.89 -19.55
N VAL A 101 22.35 -17.23 -19.41
CA VAL A 101 22.78 -18.53 -18.87
C VAL A 101 22.47 -18.65 -17.37
N ARG A 102 22.56 -17.56 -16.59
CA ARG A 102 22.17 -17.55 -15.16
C ARG A 102 20.65 -17.62 -14.98
N GLU A 103 19.88 -16.94 -15.82
CA GLU A 103 18.41 -16.99 -15.79
C GLU A 103 17.88 -18.41 -16.05
N LEU A 104 18.44 -19.12 -17.03
CA LEU A 104 18.10 -20.51 -17.33
C LEU A 104 18.52 -21.48 -16.21
N SER A 105 19.62 -21.18 -15.50
CA SER A 105 20.12 -22.00 -14.38
C SER A 105 19.28 -21.86 -13.11
N LEU A 106 18.66 -20.70 -12.87
CA LEU A 106 17.72 -20.52 -11.76
C LEU A 106 16.41 -21.27 -12.03
N LEU A 107 15.90 -21.18 -13.25
CA LEU A 107 14.67 -21.88 -13.66
C LEU A 107 14.80 -23.41 -13.60
N SER A 108 16.01 -23.96 -13.80
CA SER A 108 16.24 -25.41 -13.70
C SER A 108 16.11 -25.95 -12.27
N SER A 109 16.33 -25.11 -11.25
CA SER A 109 16.15 -25.47 -9.83
C SER A 109 14.70 -25.47 -9.35
N TRP A 110 13.80 -24.86 -10.13
CA TRP A 110 12.39 -24.72 -9.75
C TRP A 110 11.61 -25.99 -10.01
N VAL A 111 10.66 -26.29 -9.12
CA VAL A 111 9.75 -27.42 -9.35
C VAL A 111 8.76 -27.10 -10.48
N PRO A 112 8.19 -28.10 -11.17
CA PRO A 112 7.30 -27.86 -12.32
C PRO A 112 6.16 -26.89 -12.04
N THR A 113 5.58 -26.94 -10.84
CA THR A 113 4.49 -26.03 -10.46
C THR A 113 4.94 -24.58 -10.32
N GLU A 114 6.15 -24.33 -9.83
CA GLU A 114 6.71 -22.96 -9.71
C GLU A 114 6.98 -22.38 -11.11
N ARG A 115 7.50 -23.20 -12.04
CA ARG A 115 7.67 -22.79 -13.44
C ARG A 115 6.34 -22.45 -14.12
N LEU A 116 5.32 -23.27 -13.90
CA LEU A 116 3.98 -23.04 -14.44
C LEU A 116 3.38 -21.73 -13.91
N LEU A 117 3.50 -21.47 -12.61
CA LEU A 117 2.99 -20.24 -12.01
C LEU A 117 3.75 -19.00 -12.48
N TRP A 118 5.04 -19.13 -12.70
CA TRP A 118 5.85 -18.06 -13.25
C TRP A 118 5.52 -17.74 -14.70
N ASP A 119 5.38 -18.77 -15.53
CA ASP A 119 4.89 -18.62 -16.90
C ASP A 119 3.50 -17.95 -16.91
N HIS A 120 2.59 -18.40 -16.04
CA HIS A 120 1.27 -17.78 -15.86
C HIS A 120 1.36 -16.31 -15.44
N PHE A 121 2.34 -15.93 -14.61
CA PHE A 121 2.56 -14.53 -14.28
C PHE A 121 2.91 -13.71 -15.52
N LEU A 122 3.90 -14.18 -16.28
CA LEU A 122 4.44 -13.49 -17.46
C LEU A 122 3.40 -13.30 -18.55
N THR A 123 2.61 -14.35 -18.79
CA THR A 123 1.66 -14.41 -19.91
C THR A 123 0.29 -13.88 -19.55
N THR A 124 -0.16 -14.06 -18.31
CA THR A 124 -1.56 -13.86 -17.93
C THR A 124 -1.75 -12.95 -16.72
N ALA A 125 -1.19 -13.26 -15.54
CA ALA A 125 -1.49 -12.48 -14.33
C ALA A 125 -0.96 -11.04 -14.40
N SER A 126 0.17 -10.80 -15.07
CA SER A 126 0.70 -9.45 -15.31
C SER A 126 -0.16 -8.59 -16.25
N MET A 127 -1.11 -9.19 -16.98
CA MET A 127 -2.06 -8.48 -17.83
C MET A 127 -3.18 -7.80 -17.05
N VAL A 128 -3.34 -8.14 -15.75
CA VAL A 128 -4.22 -7.44 -14.82
C VAL A 128 -3.54 -6.15 -14.35
N ALA A 129 -3.45 -5.22 -15.28
CA ALA A 129 -2.96 -3.86 -15.09
C ALA A 129 -3.89 -2.90 -15.84
N SER A 130 -3.80 -1.62 -15.51
CA SER A 130 -4.60 -0.56 -16.11
C SER A 130 -4.06 -0.06 -17.46
N HIS A 131 -2.78 -0.33 -17.76
CA HIS A 131 -2.10 0.16 -18.96
C HIS A 131 -0.85 -0.67 -19.29
N SER A 132 -0.45 -0.72 -20.56
CA SER A 132 0.73 -1.46 -21.05
C SER A 132 2.03 -1.00 -20.39
N ARG A 133 2.25 0.31 -20.29
CA ARG A 133 3.43 0.90 -19.62
C ARG A 133 3.59 0.40 -18.18
N LEU A 134 2.47 0.27 -17.45
CA LEU A 134 2.51 -0.23 -16.07
C LEU A 134 2.91 -1.71 -16.04
N ARG A 135 2.37 -2.52 -16.96
CA ARG A 135 2.80 -3.91 -17.12
C ARG A 135 4.28 -4.00 -17.47
N GLU A 136 4.76 -3.19 -18.42
CA GLU A 136 6.17 -3.15 -18.79
C GLU A 136 7.07 -2.84 -17.58
N GLN A 137 6.71 -1.84 -16.78
CA GLN A 137 7.45 -1.51 -15.56
C GLN A 137 7.41 -2.65 -14.54
N ILE A 138 6.25 -3.27 -14.32
CA ILE A 138 6.11 -4.45 -13.46
C ILE A 138 7.04 -5.56 -13.98
N CYS A 139 7.03 -5.87 -15.27
CA CYS A 139 7.85 -6.92 -15.84
C CYS A 139 9.36 -6.58 -15.76
N GLN A 140 9.76 -5.37 -16.15
CA GLN A 140 11.17 -4.96 -16.20
C GLN A 140 11.78 -4.78 -14.81
N GLN A 141 11.01 -4.32 -13.82
CA GLN A 141 11.50 -4.11 -12.47
C GLN A 141 11.30 -5.36 -11.61
N ILE A 142 10.07 -5.90 -11.53
CA ILE A 142 9.74 -6.96 -10.57
C ILE A 142 10.36 -8.29 -10.98
N LEU A 143 10.44 -8.64 -12.27
CA LEU A 143 10.92 -9.97 -12.66
C LEU A 143 12.41 -10.18 -12.34
N PRO A 144 13.34 -9.28 -12.72
CA PRO A 144 14.74 -9.46 -12.37
C PRO A 144 14.98 -9.42 -10.86
N MET A 145 14.18 -8.63 -10.12
CA MET A 145 14.23 -8.59 -8.66
C MET A 145 13.71 -9.88 -8.02
N ALA A 146 12.60 -10.43 -8.52
CA ALA A 146 12.03 -11.68 -8.01
C ALA A 146 12.98 -12.87 -8.17
N MET A 147 13.84 -12.86 -9.19
CA MET A 147 14.90 -13.88 -9.34
C MET A 147 16.01 -13.79 -8.28
N GLN A 148 16.15 -12.64 -7.62
CA GLN A 148 17.22 -12.37 -6.66
C GLN A 148 16.72 -12.27 -5.22
N ILE A 149 15.44 -11.97 -5.01
CA ILE A 149 14.81 -11.74 -3.70
C ILE A 149 13.80 -12.87 -3.45
N PRO A 150 14.14 -13.88 -2.63
CA PRO A 150 13.27 -15.02 -2.34
C PRO A 150 11.88 -14.63 -1.87
N SER A 151 11.75 -13.60 -1.02
CA SER A 151 10.44 -13.17 -0.56
C SER A 151 9.55 -12.68 -1.71
N LEU A 152 10.12 -11.92 -2.64
CA LEU A 152 9.41 -11.39 -3.81
C LEU A 152 9.04 -12.52 -4.77
N MET A 153 9.97 -13.47 -5.01
CA MET A 153 9.72 -14.66 -5.82
C MET A 153 8.46 -15.40 -5.37
N TYR A 154 8.42 -15.81 -4.10
CA TYR A 154 7.28 -16.56 -3.56
C TYR A 154 6.01 -15.71 -3.51
N GLY A 155 6.12 -14.39 -3.31
CA GLY A 155 4.99 -13.47 -3.39
C GLY A 155 4.39 -13.42 -4.80
N THR A 156 5.24 -13.31 -5.83
CA THR A 156 4.81 -13.32 -7.24
C THR A 156 4.17 -14.65 -7.64
N LEU A 157 4.74 -15.77 -7.18
CA LEU A 157 4.14 -17.10 -7.38
C LEU A 157 2.79 -17.20 -6.67
N ALA A 158 2.67 -16.69 -5.44
CA ALA A 158 1.40 -16.67 -4.71
C ALA A 158 0.32 -15.86 -5.45
N LEU A 159 0.68 -14.68 -5.95
CA LEU A 159 -0.22 -13.84 -6.75
C LEU A 159 -0.68 -14.56 -8.02
N SER A 160 0.23 -15.27 -8.67
CA SER A 160 -0.05 -16.04 -9.89
C SER A 160 -0.96 -17.22 -9.62
N ALA A 161 -0.73 -17.94 -8.51
CA ALA A 161 -1.56 -19.03 -8.06
C ALA A 161 -2.98 -18.53 -7.73
N LEU A 162 -3.07 -17.41 -7.02
CA LEU A 162 -4.33 -16.77 -6.70
C LEU A 162 -5.09 -16.37 -7.97
N HIS A 163 -4.44 -15.65 -8.89
CA HIS A 163 -5.05 -15.24 -10.16
C HIS A 163 -5.50 -16.43 -11.00
N ARG A 164 -4.66 -17.46 -11.10
CA ARG A 164 -5.00 -18.70 -11.83
C ARG A 164 -6.22 -19.38 -11.22
N PHE A 165 -6.31 -19.39 -9.90
CA PHE A 165 -7.41 -20.01 -9.19
C PHE A 165 -8.73 -19.24 -9.42
N THR A 166 -8.71 -17.91 -9.39
CA THR A 166 -9.91 -17.10 -9.69
C THR A 166 -10.45 -17.33 -11.10
N LEU A 167 -9.59 -17.59 -12.08
CA LEU A 167 -10.02 -17.90 -13.46
C LEU A 167 -10.60 -19.31 -13.64
N LEU A 168 -10.18 -20.29 -12.84
CA LEU A 168 -10.68 -21.67 -12.93
C LEU A 168 -12.02 -21.89 -12.24
N ASN A 169 -12.42 -20.97 -11.36
CA ASN A 169 -13.62 -21.10 -10.55
C ASN A 169 -14.87 -20.64 -11.31
N GLU A 170 -15.43 -21.48 -12.17
CA GLU A 170 -16.76 -21.30 -12.79
C GLU A 170 -17.94 -21.63 -11.83
N VAL A 171 -17.74 -21.55 -10.50
CA VAL A 171 -18.67 -22.01 -9.43
C VAL A 171 -18.80 -23.54 -9.34
N PRO A 172 -18.09 -24.20 -8.39
CA PRO A 172 -18.44 -25.54 -7.92
C PRO A 172 -18.76 -25.59 -6.42
N ASP A 173 -19.60 -26.57 -6.02
CA ASP A 173 -20.11 -26.91 -4.67
C ASP A 173 -19.06 -27.26 -3.59
N GLY A 174 -17.87 -26.65 -3.65
CA GLY A 174 -16.81 -26.86 -2.66
C GLY A 174 -15.49 -26.29 -3.14
N PHE A 175 -15.14 -25.10 -2.64
CA PHE A 175 -13.79 -24.56 -2.76
C PHE A 175 -12.86 -25.33 -1.81
N THR A 176 -11.85 -26.02 -2.35
CA THR A 176 -10.74 -26.59 -1.58
C THR A 176 -9.40 -26.37 -2.30
N PRO A 177 -8.34 -25.90 -1.62
CA PRO A 177 -8.21 -24.51 -1.17
C PRO A 177 -6.88 -23.88 -1.65
N GLU A 178 -6.84 -22.55 -1.65
CA GLU A 178 -6.04 -21.70 -0.73
C GLU A 178 -4.72 -22.21 -0.11
N VAL A 179 -4.53 -23.51 0.13
CA VAL A 179 -3.33 -24.11 0.75
C VAL A 179 -2.09 -23.79 -0.05
N MET A 180 -2.14 -23.87 -1.38
CA MET A 180 -0.99 -23.53 -2.22
C MET A 180 -0.65 -22.04 -2.10
N VAL A 181 -1.64 -21.16 -2.24
CA VAL A 181 -1.49 -19.70 -2.09
C VAL A 181 -0.96 -19.37 -0.69
N SER A 182 -1.56 -19.93 0.36
CA SER A 182 -1.18 -19.76 1.75
C SER A 182 0.24 -20.27 2.03
N ASN A 183 0.64 -21.41 1.46
CA ASN A 183 2.00 -21.93 1.57
C ASN A 183 3.02 -21.01 0.90
N LEU A 184 2.73 -20.52 -0.31
CA LEU A 184 3.59 -19.58 -1.02
C LEU A 184 3.70 -18.23 -0.28
N MET A 185 2.58 -17.68 0.18
CA MET A 185 2.56 -16.47 1.02
C MET A 185 3.32 -16.68 2.33
N SER A 186 3.19 -17.84 2.97
CA SER A 186 3.92 -18.16 4.20
C SER A 186 5.43 -18.25 3.97
N ARG A 187 5.87 -18.84 2.84
CA ARG A 187 7.29 -18.84 2.44
C ARG A 187 7.80 -17.43 2.15
N SER A 188 7.03 -16.64 1.40
CA SER A 188 7.34 -15.24 1.11
C SER A 188 7.52 -14.43 2.40
N LEU A 189 6.56 -14.54 3.33
CA LEU A 189 6.60 -13.88 4.65
C LEU A 189 7.80 -14.33 5.50
N LYS A 190 8.17 -15.61 5.45
CA LYS A 190 9.35 -16.12 6.17
C LYS A 190 10.61 -15.43 5.65
N HIS A 191 10.83 -15.43 4.34
CA HIS A 191 11.98 -14.76 3.74
C HIS A 191 11.95 -13.26 3.95
N LEU A 192 10.79 -12.61 3.85
CA LEU A 192 10.66 -11.17 4.09
C LEU A 192 11.15 -10.78 5.50
N ARG A 193 10.81 -11.57 6.53
CA ARG A 193 11.29 -11.32 7.90
C ARG A 193 12.81 -11.46 8.02
N GLU A 194 13.39 -12.45 7.36
CA GLU A 194 14.85 -12.69 7.35
C GLU A 194 15.58 -11.55 6.62
N GLU A 195 15.08 -11.14 5.46
CA GLU A 195 15.63 -10.06 4.63
C GLU A 195 15.51 -8.69 5.32
N LEU A 196 14.41 -8.42 6.02
CA LEU A 196 14.24 -7.20 6.83
C LEU A 196 15.24 -7.13 7.99
N GLY A 197 15.59 -8.28 8.57
CA GLY A 197 16.52 -8.36 9.70
C GLY A 197 18.00 -8.25 9.31
N THR A 198 18.34 -8.57 8.06
CA THR A 198 19.74 -8.67 7.58
C THR A 198 20.12 -7.60 6.55
N GLY A 199 19.14 -6.91 5.95
CA GLY A 199 19.36 -5.99 4.85
C GLY A 199 19.86 -4.59 5.22
N SER A 200 20.66 -4.00 4.32
CA SER A 200 21.00 -2.56 4.36
C SER A 200 19.74 -1.69 4.22
N PRO A 201 19.75 -0.41 4.62
CA PRO A 201 18.63 0.50 4.40
C PRO A 201 18.14 0.49 2.95
N ARG A 202 19.03 0.64 1.97
CA ARG A 202 18.68 0.65 0.54
C ARG A 202 18.05 -0.67 0.08
N SER A 203 18.54 -1.80 0.58
CA SER A 203 17.97 -3.12 0.29
C SER A 203 16.54 -3.26 0.82
N ARG A 204 16.17 -2.56 1.90
CA ARG A 204 14.80 -2.58 2.43
C ARG A 204 13.78 -1.87 1.53
N LEU A 205 14.18 -0.91 0.67
CA LEU A 205 13.24 -0.35 -0.33
C LEU A 205 12.79 -1.41 -1.32
N LEU A 206 13.69 -2.31 -1.73
CA LEU A 206 13.36 -3.36 -2.69
C LEU A 206 12.30 -4.31 -2.12
N LEU A 207 12.31 -4.51 -0.79
CA LEU A 207 11.31 -5.32 -0.09
C LEU A 207 9.90 -4.71 -0.10
N LEU A 208 9.76 -3.43 -0.47
CA LEU A 208 8.44 -2.83 -0.68
C LEU A 208 7.69 -3.49 -1.85
N HIS A 209 8.40 -4.04 -2.85
CA HIS A 209 7.74 -4.84 -3.90
C HIS A 209 7.16 -6.15 -3.34
N THR A 210 7.85 -6.80 -2.40
CA THR A 210 7.32 -7.98 -1.70
C THR A 210 6.08 -7.60 -0.90
N ILE A 211 6.17 -6.54 -0.10
CA ILE A 211 5.08 -6.04 0.76
C ILE A 211 3.86 -5.68 -0.09
N ARG A 212 4.06 -4.95 -1.20
CA ARG A 212 3.01 -4.65 -2.17
C ARG A 212 2.36 -5.93 -2.70
N THR A 213 3.16 -6.89 -3.14
CA THR A 213 2.67 -8.14 -3.75
C THR A 213 1.85 -8.95 -2.75
N LEU A 214 2.31 -9.08 -1.51
CA LEU A 214 1.57 -9.75 -0.43
C LEU A 214 0.28 -9.00 -0.07
N CYS A 215 0.32 -7.67 -0.02
CA CYS A 215 -0.87 -6.85 0.20
C CYS A 215 -1.94 -7.10 -0.86
N VAL A 216 -1.53 -7.15 -2.13
CA VAL A 216 -2.41 -7.45 -3.27
C VAL A 216 -2.98 -8.87 -3.17
N CYS A 217 -2.17 -9.85 -2.79
CA CYS A 217 -2.65 -11.22 -2.58
C CYS A 217 -3.74 -11.28 -1.50
N GLU A 218 -3.56 -10.58 -0.38
CA GLU A 218 -4.54 -10.56 0.70
C GLU A 218 -5.84 -9.86 0.31
N ILE A 219 -5.76 -8.72 -0.40
CA ILE A 219 -6.94 -8.00 -0.92
C ILE A 219 -7.75 -8.89 -1.86
N TYR A 220 -7.10 -9.62 -2.77
CA TYR A 220 -7.77 -10.46 -3.76
C TYR A 220 -8.04 -11.90 -3.29
N SER A 221 -7.60 -12.28 -2.08
CA SER A 221 -7.82 -13.62 -1.55
C SER A 221 -9.30 -13.95 -1.28
N GLY A 222 -10.17 -12.93 -1.25
CA GLY A 222 -11.57 -13.08 -0.84
C GLY A 222 -11.75 -13.23 0.68
N LYS A 223 -10.66 -13.27 1.46
CA LYS A 223 -10.74 -13.23 2.93
C LYS A 223 -11.17 -11.83 3.36
N ALA A 224 -12.36 -11.74 3.97
CA ALA A 224 -12.86 -10.50 4.57
C ALA A 224 -12.16 -10.15 5.90
N ASP A 225 -10.83 -10.21 5.92
CA ASP A 225 -10.02 -9.86 7.09
C ASP A 225 -9.25 -8.53 6.90
N SER A 226 -8.49 -8.16 7.92
CA SER A 226 -7.70 -6.93 7.91
C SER A 226 -6.19 -7.18 7.82
N ALA A 227 -5.78 -8.37 7.37
CA ALA A 227 -4.36 -8.73 7.29
C ALA A 227 -3.62 -7.76 6.36
N TRP A 228 -4.26 -7.34 5.26
CA TRP A 228 -3.64 -6.49 4.24
C TRP A 228 -3.14 -5.15 4.80
N ARG A 229 -3.81 -4.61 5.83
CA ARG A 229 -3.40 -3.36 6.50
C ARG A 229 -2.01 -3.45 7.11
N ILE A 230 -1.64 -4.64 7.60
CA ILE A 230 -0.33 -4.90 8.22
C ILE A 230 0.80 -4.67 7.20
N HIS A 231 0.56 -4.95 5.91
CA HIS A 231 1.52 -4.67 4.84
C HIS A 231 1.65 -3.17 4.57
N VAL A 232 0.53 -2.43 4.55
CA VAL A 232 0.53 -0.97 4.38
C VAL A 232 1.28 -0.28 5.53
N ASP A 233 1.06 -0.73 6.76
CA ASP A 233 1.77 -0.25 7.95
C ASP A 233 3.27 -0.51 7.87
N GLY A 234 3.65 -1.73 7.43
CA GLY A 234 5.05 -2.11 7.22
C GLY A 234 5.72 -1.24 6.15
N ALA A 235 5.03 -0.98 5.03
CA ALA A 235 5.53 -0.12 3.97
C ALA A 235 5.76 1.31 4.47
N ARG A 236 4.82 1.88 5.22
CA ARG A 236 4.96 3.20 5.86
C ARG A 236 6.20 3.27 6.74
N ALA A 237 6.37 2.29 7.62
CA ALA A 237 7.50 2.26 8.56
C ALA A 237 8.85 2.25 7.83
N ILE A 238 8.95 1.50 6.73
CA ILE A 238 10.15 1.49 5.87
C ILE A 238 10.34 2.86 5.21
N LEU A 239 9.31 3.42 4.55
CA LEU A 239 9.41 4.70 3.85
C LEU A 239 9.81 5.85 4.78
N ILE A 240 9.21 5.97 5.96
CA ILE A 240 9.55 7.00 6.95
C ILE A 240 10.99 6.84 7.43
N SER A 241 11.38 5.62 7.81
CA SER A 241 12.75 5.34 8.27
C SER A 241 13.81 5.67 7.23
N MET A 242 13.46 5.61 5.95
CA MET A 242 14.39 5.80 4.85
C MET A 242 14.46 7.24 4.36
N ARG A 243 13.33 7.96 4.37
CA ARG A 243 13.30 9.41 4.11
C ARG A 243 14.20 10.15 5.10
N SER A 244 14.23 9.73 6.37
CA SER A 244 15.12 10.29 7.38
C SER A 244 16.60 9.93 7.20
N MET A 245 16.92 8.86 6.46
CA MET A 245 18.29 8.34 6.33
C MET A 245 18.99 8.69 5.00
N ILE A 246 18.26 8.75 3.89
CA ILE A 246 18.88 8.77 2.54
C ILE A 246 18.65 10.09 1.80
N GLY A 247 17.75 10.97 2.27
CA GLY A 247 17.46 12.22 1.55
C GLY A 247 17.04 11.97 0.10
N LEU A 248 16.19 10.95 -0.11
CA LEU A 248 15.77 10.52 -1.45
C LEU A 248 15.11 11.67 -2.21
N SER A 249 15.61 11.94 -3.41
CA SER A 249 14.93 12.78 -4.41
C SER A 249 13.69 12.04 -4.94
N GLU A 250 12.61 12.78 -5.22
CA GLU A 250 11.36 12.22 -5.75
C GLU A 250 11.49 11.61 -7.16
N ASP A 251 12.62 11.86 -7.83
CA ASP A 251 12.91 11.45 -9.23
C ASP A 251 13.54 10.04 -9.39
N ASP A 252 13.72 9.24 -8.33
CA ASP A 252 14.27 7.89 -8.50
C ASP A 252 13.22 6.94 -9.11
N GLU A 253 13.36 6.62 -10.41
CA GLU A 253 12.49 5.68 -11.15
C GLU A 253 12.32 4.33 -10.44
N GLN A 254 13.30 3.93 -9.63
CA GLN A 254 13.26 2.69 -8.84
C GLN A 254 12.26 2.77 -7.68
N GLY A 255 11.97 3.96 -7.15
CA GLY A 255 11.01 4.22 -6.08
C GLY A 255 9.61 4.61 -6.57
N TRP A 256 9.49 4.99 -7.85
CA TRP A 256 8.27 5.54 -8.44
C TRP A 256 7.05 4.64 -8.24
N LEU A 257 7.11 3.37 -8.66
CA LEU A 257 5.98 2.44 -8.59
C LEU A 257 5.51 2.22 -7.14
N THR A 258 6.49 2.12 -6.24
CA THR A 258 6.25 1.90 -4.81
C THR A 258 5.66 3.12 -4.13
N SER A 259 6.14 4.32 -4.47
CA SER A 259 5.62 5.59 -3.93
C SER A 259 4.17 5.82 -4.36
N ARG A 260 3.86 5.58 -5.64
CA ARG A 260 2.49 5.70 -6.17
C ARG A 260 1.54 4.68 -5.55
N TRP A 261 1.98 3.41 -5.48
CA TRP A 261 1.21 2.37 -4.80
C TRP A 261 0.92 2.75 -3.35
N TYR A 262 1.95 3.16 -2.58
CA TYR A 262 1.77 3.52 -1.18
C TYR A 262 0.82 4.71 -1.02
N SER A 263 0.99 5.76 -1.83
CA SER A 263 0.15 6.97 -1.79
C SER A 263 -1.31 6.66 -2.07
N SER A 264 -1.58 5.83 -3.09
CA SER A 264 -2.92 5.33 -3.41
C SER A 264 -3.49 4.45 -2.30
N MET A 265 -2.70 3.51 -1.79
CA MET A 265 -3.14 2.59 -0.76
C MET A 265 -3.46 3.30 0.56
N GLU A 266 -2.68 4.31 0.94
CA GLU A 266 -2.94 5.16 2.09
C GLU A 266 -4.26 5.94 1.91
N ALA A 267 -4.48 6.51 0.72
CA ALA A 267 -5.70 7.25 0.39
C ALA A 267 -6.95 6.34 0.42
N LEU A 268 -6.92 5.18 -0.24
CA LEU A 268 -8.03 4.23 -0.24
C LEU A 268 -8.27 3.62 1.15
N THR A 269 -7.22 3.41 1.95
CA THR A 269 -7.37 2.93 3.33
C THR A 269 -8.14 3.93 4.20
N ALA A 270 -7.95 5.23 3.97
CA ALA A 270 -8.69 6.30 4.66
C ALA A 270 -10.21 6.20 4.43
N LEU A 271 -10.63 5.64 3.29
CA LEU A 271 -12.04 5.36 2.98
C LEU A 271 -12.60 4.12 3.67
N THR A 272 -11.80 3.32 4.36
CA THR A 272 -12.33 2.14 5.05
C THR A 272 -12.95 2.50 6.41
N HIS A 273 -13.81 1.62 6.96
CA HIS A 273 -14.47 1.88 8.26
C HIS A 273 -13.48 2.12 9.40
N ARG A 274 -12.34 1.43 9.40
CA ARG A 274 -11.26 1.65 10.39
C ARG A 274 -10.57 3.00 10.23
N GLY A 275 -10.84 3.73 9.16
CA GLY A 275 -10.29 5.06 8.88
C GLY A 275 -8.83 4.99 8.44
N THR A 276 -8.15 6.13 8.59
CA THR A 276 -6.70 6.19 8.42
C THR A 276 -6.05 5.20 9.37
N ILE A 277 -4.90 4.66 8.94
CA ILE A 277 -4.10 3.68 9.68
C ILE A 277 -3.73 4.13 11.12
N HIS A 278 -3.88 5.42 11.41
CA HIS A 278 -3.66 5.99 12.73
C HIS A 278 -4.94 6.51 13.36
N GLY A 279 -5.46 5.72 14.31
CA GLY A 279 -6.15 6.24 15.47
C GLY A 279 -5.12 6.73 16.50
N THR A 280 -4.63 7.96 16.34
CA THR A 280 -3.82 8.69 17.36
C THR A 280 -3.96 10.17 17.05
N GLU A 281 -4.57 10.97 17.93
CA GLU A 281 -3.81 11.74 18.93
C GLU A 281 -2.68 12.61 18.36
N GLN A 282 -2.79 13.09 17.11
CA GLN A 282 -2.26 14.41 16.82
C GLN A 282 -3.13 15.43 17.56
N LYS A 283 -2.68 15.79 18.77
CA LYS A 283 -2.97 17.09 19.37
C LYS A 283 -2.91 18.15 18.28
N GLY A 284 -4.04 18.77 17.96
CA GLY A 284 -4.13 20.17 17.53
C GLY A 284 -3.13 20.71 16.48
N GLU A 285 -2.45 19.88 15.71
CA GLU A 285 -1.46 20.31 14.74
C GLU A 285 -1.98 19.97 13.34
N THR A 286 -2.66 20.99 12.81
CA THR A 286 -2.66 21.37 11.41
C THR A 286 -3.50 20.53 10.44
N LEU A 287 -4.80 20.81 10.46
CA LEU A 287 -5.64 20.99 9.25
C LEU A 287 -5.08 22.03 8.24
N TYR A 288 -3.89 22.59 8.48
CA TYR A 288 -3.33 23.74 7.78
C TYR A 288 -1.87 23.57 7.30
N ALA A 289 -1.22 22.40 7.47
CA ALA A 289 0.18 22.23 7.05
C ALA A 289 0.38 21.78 5.58
N GLU A 290 -0.68 21.34 4.88
CA GLU A 290 -0.61 21.01 3.45
C GLU A 290 -1.59 21.84 2.59
N SER A 291 -2.29 22.82 3.18
CA SER A 291 -3.06 23.80 2.40
C SER A 291 -2.20 24.96 1.87
N GLY A 292 -0.94 25.06 2.31
CA GLY A 292 0.00 26.12 1.91
C GLY A 292 0.80 25.86 0.63
N SER A 293 0.68 24.68 0.00
CA SER A 293 1.32 24.40 -1.30
C SER A 293 0.47 23.53 -2.24
N ARG A 294 -0.85 23.70 -2.24
CA ARG A 294 -1.71 23.10 -3.29
C ARG A 294 -1.42 23.66 -4.70
N ALA A 295 -0.47 24.59 -4.82
CA ALA A 295 -0.07 25.25 -6.06
C ALA A 295 1.34 24.86 -6.55
N SER A 296 1.93 23.75 -6.10
CA SER A 296 3.30 23.36 -6.51
C SER A 296 3.49 21.91 -6.97
N GLN A 297 2.42 21.13 -7.20
CA GLN A 297 2.51 19.85 -7.90
C GLN A 297 1.56 19.92 -9.10
N ASP A 298 2.10 19.74 -10.31
CA ASP A 298 1.28 19.58 -11.50
C ASP A 298 0.43 18.33 -11.29
N ASP A 299 -0.86 18.48 -10.98
CA ASP A 299 -1.79 17.35 -10.89
C ASP A 299 -1.85 16.62 -12.24
N PHE A 300 -1.93 15.29 -12.23
CA PHE A 300 -1.93 14.52 -13.47
C PHE A 300 -2.66 13.19 -13.32
N LEU A 301 -3.07 12.62 -14.46
CA LEU A 301 -3.64 11.28 -14.52
C LEU A 301 -2.60 10.25 -14.09
N ASP A 302 -2.89 9.55 -13.00
CA ASP A 302 -2.10 8.42 -12.56
C ASP A 302 -2.60 7.14 -13.23
N ILE A 303 -1.85 6.61 -14.20
CA ILE A 303 -2.20 5.33 -14.83
C ILE A 303 -2.23 4.18 -13.81
N TYR A 304 -1.52 4.26 -12.68
CA TYR A 304 -1.57 3.23 -11.62
C TYR A 304 -2.92 3.19 -10.92
N THR A 305 -3.50 4.36 -10.61
CA THR A 305 -4.75 4.46 -9.85
C THR A 305 -5.98 4.68 -10.71
N GLY A 306 -5.81 5.12 -11.96
CA GLY A 306 -6.88 5.41 -12.91
C GLY A 306 -7.63 6.71 -12.65
N TYR A 307 -7.06 7.61 -11.83
CA TYR A 307 -7.66 8.90 -11.50
C TYR A 307 -6.60 9.99 -11.30
N SER A 308 -7.02 11.24 -11.25
CA SER A 308 -6.15 12.40 -11.04
C SER A 308 -5.44 12.37 -9.68
N SER A 309 -4.13 12.65 -9.64
CA SER A 309 -3.29 12.48 -8.44
C SER A 309 -3.77 13.24 -7.20
N ASP A 310 -4.39 14.40 -7.39
CA ASP A 310 -4.99 15.24 -6.34
C ASP A 310 -6.19 14.60 -5.64
N LEU A 311 -6.87 13.62 -6.25
CA LEU A 311 -7.98 12.90 -5.62
C LEU A 311 -7.54 12.09 -4.39
N ASN A 312 -6.25 11.71 -4.31
CA ASN A 312 -5.70 11.08 -3.11
C ASN A 312 -5.82 11.97 -1.87
N SER A 313 -5.66 13.29 -2.03
CA SER A 313 -5.81 14.25 -0.92
C SER A 313 -7.26 14.30 -0.42
N VAL A 314 -8.22 14.30 -1.36
CA VAL A 314 -9.66 14.28 -1.04
C VAL A 314 -10.02 13.01 -0.26
N PHE A 315 -9.53 11.84 -0.66
CA PHE A 315 -9.78 10.60 0.07
C PHE A 315 -9.21 10.61 1.50
N LYS A 316 -8.02 11.20 1.69
CA LYS A 316 -7.43 11.37 3.02
C LYS A 316 -8.27 12.31 3.89
N ASP A 317 -8.72 13.43 3.34
CA ASP A 317 -9.60 14.38 4.01
C ASP A 317 -10.95 13.74 4.40
N ILE A 318 -11.54 12.93 3.51
CA ILE A 318 -12.74 12.14 3.83
C ILE A 318 -12.48 11.22 5.03
N GLY A 319 -11.32 10.58 5.09
CA GLY A 319 -10.95 9.71 6.22
C GLY A 319 -10.83 10.47 7.54
N ILE A 320 -10.19 11.65 7.54
CA ILE A 320 -10.05 12.53 8.70
C ILE A 320 -11.42 12.99 9.20
N LEU A 321 -12.28 13.49 8.30
CA LEU A 321 -13.61 13.94 8.65
C LEU A 321 -14.52 12.79 9.10
N SER A 322 -14.35 11.59 8.54
CA SER A 322 -15.07 10.39 8.98
C SER A 322 -14.72 10.01 10.42
N GLU A 323 -13.44 10.13 10.82
CA GLU A 323 -13.01 9.92 12.20
C GLU A 323 -13.61 10.97 13.13
N LYS A 324 -13.59 12.25 12.73
CA LYS A 324 -14.23 13.34 13.46
C LYS A 324 -15.73 13.09 13.68
N ARG A 325 -16.45 12.63 12.64
CA ARG A 325 -17.86 12.24 12.73
C ARG A 325 -18.09 11.08 13.71
N ARG A 326 -17.20 10.08 13.74
CA ARG A 326 -17.27 8.98 14.72
C ARG A 326 -17.12 9.48 16.16
N ARG A 327 -16.16 10.37 16.41
CA ARG A 327 -15.96 10.99 17.74
C ARG A 327 -17.18 11.79 18.18
N LEU A 328 -17.74 12.61 17.29
CA LEU A 328 -18.99 13.35 17.54
C LEU A 328 -20.17 12.42 17.85
N THR A 329 -20.23 11.23 17.26
CA THR A 329 -21.29 10.26 17.57
C THR A 329 -21.14 9.71 19.00
N ALA A 330 -19.91 9.69 19.53
CA ALA A 330 -19.61 9.26 20.88
C ALA A 330 -19.70 10.39 21.93
N SER A 331 -19.57 11.67 21.52
CA SER A 331 -19.65 12.85 22.40
C SER A 331 -20.56 13.92 21.80
N TYR A 332 -21.60 14.34 22.52
CA TYR A 332 -22.50 15.41 22.07
C TYR A 332 -21.81 16.78 22.17
N ASP A 333 -21.10 17.19 21.12
CA ASP A 333 -20.37 18.46 21.01
C ASP A 333 -20.90 19.26 19.81
N LEU A 334 -21.63 20.34 20.09
CA LEU A 334 -22.25 21.19 19.06
C LEU A 334 -21.22 21.95 18.23
N GLN A 335 -20.12 22.42 18.83
CA GLN A 335 -19.09 23.15 18.11
C GLN A 335 -18.36 22.23 17.12
N LEU A 336 -18.12 20.98 17.55
CA LEU A 336 -17.55 19.95 16.68
C LEU A 336 -18.49 19.57 15.53
N ALA A 337 -19.81 19.60 15.76
CA ALA A 337 -20.82 19.34 14.74
C ALA A 337 -20.83 20.42 13.65
N ASP A 338 -20.83 21.70 14.04
CA ASP A 338 -20.82 22.82 13.09
C ASP A 338 -19.53 22.85 12.27
N ASP A 339 -18.38 22.64 12.92
CA ASP A 339 -17.08 22.59 12.25
C ASP A 339 -16.99 21.39 11.29
N LEU A 340 -17.57 20.23 11.65
CA LEU A 340 -17.65 19.08 10.74
C LEU A 340 -18.56 19.37 9.53
N GLN A 341 -19.70 20.02 9.73
CA GLN A 341 -20.60 20.36 8.64
C GLN A 341 -19.95 21.33 7.65
N SER A 342 -19.31 22.38 8.16
CA SER A 342 -18.56 23.36 7.35
C SER A 342 -17.44 22.70 6.54
N GLN A 343 -16.62 21.86 7.19
CA GLN A 343 -15.53 21.14 6.51
C GLN A 343 -16.05 20.15 5.47
N SER A 344 -17.17 19.46 5.75
CA SER A 344 -17.80 18.54 4.79
C SER A 344 -18.32 19.28 3.55
N SER A 345 -18.97 20.43 3.71
CA SER A 345 -19.46 21.24 2.58
C SER A 345 -18.30 21.80 1.76
N ARG A 346 -17.23 22.25 2.41
CA ARG A 346 -16.02 22.72 1.73
C ARG A 346 -15.36 21.62 0.90
N LEU A 347 -15.25 20.41 1.46
CA LEU A 347 -14.67 19.26 0.77
C LEU A 347 -15.51 18.84 -0.43
N GLU A 348 -16.84 18.88 -0.31
CA GLU A 348 -17.74 18.68 -1.45
C GLU A 348 -17.51 19.73 -2.55
N GLY A 349 -17.38 21.01 -2.19
CA GLY A 349 -17.09 22.08 -3.15
C GLY A 349 -15.77 21.88 -3.89
N ILE A 350 -14.70 21.49 -3.19
CA ILE A 350 -13.40 21.13 -3.78
C ILE A 350 -13.55 20.01 -4.80
N LEU A 351 -14.27 18.94 -4.44
CA LEU A 351 -14.46 17.79 -5.31
C LEU A 351 -15.33 18.12 -6.54
N ARG A 352 -16.37 18.95 -6.37
CA ARG A 352 -17.19 19.41 -7.50
C ARG A 352 -16.39 20.27 -8.47
N GLU A 353 -15.51 21.13 -7.96
CA GLU A 353 -14.61 21.91 -8.80
C GLU A 353 -13.60 21.02 -9.53
N MET A 354 -13.08 19.99 -8.88
CA MET A 354 -12.22 18.97 -9.50
C MET A 354 -12.95 18.24 -10.65
N ILE A 355 -14.20 17.82 -10.43
CA ILE A 355 -15.04 17.20 -11.47
C ILE A 355 -15.26 18.16 -12.65
N ARG A 356 -15.56 19.44 -12.35
CA ARG A 356 -15.77 20.47 -13.37
C ARG A 356 -14.53 20.70 -14.21
N ARG A 357 -13.38 20.91 -13.56
CA ARG A 357 -12.06 21.07 -14.19
C ARG A 357 -11.75 19.89 -15.12
N ASP A 358 -11.83 18.67 -14.60
CA ASP A 358 -11.45 17.47 -15.38
C ASP A 358 -12.40 17.24 -16.57
N ASN A 359 -13.66 17.68 -16.47
CA ASN A 359 -14.63 17.59 -17.56
C ASN A 359 -14.44 18.69 -18.63
N GLU A 360 -14.06 19.91 -18.25
CA GLU A 360 -13.91 21.04 -19.17
C GLU A 360 -12.50 21.14 -19.79
N GLU A 361 -11.46 20.97 -18.97
CA GLU A 361 -10.06 21.10 -19.37
C GLU A 361 -9.45 19.76 -19.79
N GLY A 362 -10.04 18.65 -19.35
CA GLY A 362 -9.51 17.31 -19.55
C GLY A 362 -8.44 16.93 -18.52
N LEU A 363 -8.13 15.63 -18.45
CA LEU A 363 -7.06 15.12 -17.60
C LEU A 363 -5.67 15.52 -18.12
N LYS A 364 -4.82 16.04 -17.24
CA LYS A 364 -3.41 16.30 -17.54
C LYS A 364 -2.65 14.98 -17.69
N ILE A 365 -2.14 14.71 -18.88
CA ILE A 365 -1.41 13.47 -19.18
C ILE A 365 0.10 13.70 -19.02
N PRO A 366 0.82 12.86 -18.26
CA PRO A 366 2.27 12.96 -18.17
C PRO A 366 2.97 12.84 -19.53
N PRO A 367 4.07 13.57 -19.77
CA PRO A 367 4.74 13.60 -21.07
C PRO A 367 5.29 12.24 -21.52
N ASN A 368 5.56 11.33 -20.58
CA ASN A 368 6.05 9.98 -20.84
C ASN A 368 4.93 8.95 -21.09
N ILE A 369 3.66 9.38 -21.08
CA ILE A 369 2.49 8.53 -21.30
C ILE A 369 1.79 8.96 -22.58
N THR A 370 1.47 7.99 -23.43
CA THR A 370 0.66 8.20 -24.64
C THR A 370 -0.62 7.39 -24.51
N LEU A 371 -1.76 8.06 -24.57
CA LEU A 371 -3.08 7.41 -24.53
C LEU A 371 -3.80 7.67 -25.85
N PRO A 372 -4.04 6.62 -26.68
CA PRO A 372 -4.99 6.69 -27.78
C PRO A 372 -6.36 7.16 -27.31
N ARG A 373 -7.17 7.70 -28.23
CA ARG A 373 -8.49 8.30 -27.90
C ARG A 373 -9.38 7.37 -27.08
N ASP A 374 -9.43 6.08 -27.42
CA ASP A 374 -10.25 5.11 -26.68
C ASP A 374 -9.73 4.85 -25.26
N GLN A 375 -8.41 4.75 -25.07
CA GLN A 375 -7.83 4.59 -23.73
C GLN A 375 -8.04 5.84 -22.88
N LEU A 376 -7.89 7.04 -23.46
CA LEU A 376 -8.17 8.30 -22.77
C LEU A 376 -9.63 8.37 -22.33
N ARG A 377 -10.57 7.94 -23.20
CA ARG A 377 -12.00 7.83 -22.84
C ARG A 377 -12.20 6.90 -21.63
N GLN A 378 -11.58 5.71 -21.64
CA GLN A 378 -11.70 4.76 -20.54
C GLN A 378 -11.10 5.30 -19.23
N PHE A 379 -9.95 5.99 -19.29
CA PHE A 379 -9.35 6.61 -18.10
C PHE A 379 -10.17 7.79 -17.58
N ASN A 380 -10.79 8.59 -18.45
CA ASN A 380 -11.74 9.63 -18.03
C ASN A 380 -12.94 9.01 -17.29
N ALA A 381 -13.53 7.95 -17.85
CA ALA A 381 -14.64 7.23 -17.20
C ALA A 381 -14.23 6.66 -15.84
N CYS A 382 -13.02 6.10 -15.73
CA CYS A 382 -12.46 5.60 -14.48
C CYS A 382 -12.25 6.72 -13.45
N ASN A 383 -11.70 7.87 -13.87
CA ASN A 383 -11.54 9.05 -13.02
C ASN A 383 -12.88 9.52 -12.46
N VAL A 384 -13.89 9.64 -13.32
CA VAL A 384 -15.25 10.02 -12.92
C VAL A 384 -15.83 9.01 -11.93
N ALA A 385 -15.66 7.70 -12.14
CA ALA A 385 -16.13 6.68 -11.20
C ALA A 385 -15.55 6.90 -9.78
N TYR A 386 -14.26 7.21 -9.68
CA TYR A 386 -13.61 7.49 -8.39
C TYR A 386 -14.01 8.84 -7.78
N GLN A 387 -14.22 9.88 -8.59
CA GLN A 387 -14.73 11.17 -8.12
C GLN A 387 -16.14 11.04 -7.52
N TYR A 388 -17.02 10.28 -8.17
CA TYR A 388 -18.36 10.03 -7.64
C TYR A 388 -18.36 9.05 -6.46
N SER A 389 -17.35 8.16 -6.36
CA SER A 389 -17.11 7.38 -5.14
C SER A 389 -16.73 8.28 -3.96
N ALA A 390 -15.92 9.32 -4.19
CA ALA A 390 -15.62 10.33 -3.17
C ALA A 390 -16.89 11.10 -2.75
N LEU A 391 -17.74 11.50 -3.70
CA LEU A 391 -19.02 12.16 -3.39
C LEU A 391 -19.93 11.27 -2.54
N LEU A 392 -20.05 9.98 -2.89
CA LEU A 392 -20.82 9.02 -2.08
C LEU A 392 -20.31 8.93 -0.65
N HIS A 393 -19.00 8.87 -0.44
CA HIS A 393 -18.44 8.87 0.90
C HIS A 393 -18.74 10.18 1.65
N ILE A 394 -18.68 11.33 0.99
CA ILE A 394 -19.07 12.62 1.59
C ILE A 394 -20.55 12.59 1.99
N HIS A 395 -21.45 12.24 1.07
CA HIS A 395 -22.90 12.25 1.31
C HIS A 395 -23.31 11.24 2.38
N ARG A 396 -22.86 9.98 2.28
CA ARG A 396 -23.29 8.90 3.19
C ARG A 396 -22.58 8.92 4.54
N ARG A 397 -21.27 9.19 4.57
CA ARG A 397 -20.48 9.07 5.81
C ARG A 397 -20.28 10.39 6.52
N LEU A 398 -20.01 11.46 5.76
CA LEU A 398 -19.81 12.77 6.35
C LEU A 398 -21.14 13.44 6.60
N GLN A 399 -22.05 13.52 5.64
CA GLN A 399 -23.31 14.26 5.75
C GLN A 399 -24.48 13.43 6.29
N ARG A 400 -24.34 12.10 6.36
CA ARG A 400 -25.40 11.16 6.80
C ARG A 400 -26.70 11.27 6.00
N ARG A 401 -26.61 11.57 4.70
CA ARG A 401 -27.76 11.50 3.80
C ARG A 401 -28.24 10.06 3.68
N ASP A 402 -29.55 9.86 3.54
CA ASP A 402 -30.14 8.54 3.33
C ASP A 402 -29.74 7.93 1.99
N SER A 403 -29.82 6.60 1.87
CA SER A 403 -29.35 5.90 0.68
C SER A 403 -30.21 6.19 -0.55
N ASP A 404 -31.48 6.52 -0.34
CA ASP A 404 -32.47 6.91 -1.34
C ASP A 404 -32.46 8.41 -1.66
N SER A 405 -31.58 9.20 -1.04
CA SER A 405 -31.49 10.63 -1.34
C SER A 405 -31.12 10.84 -2.81
N PRO A 406 -31.68 11.88 -3.47
CA PRO A 406 -31.41 12.14 -4.89
C PRO A 406 -29.92 12.28 -5.21
N GLU A 407 -29.13 12.88 -4.31
CA GLU A 407 -27.69 13.10 -4.51
C GLU A 407 -26.88 11.80 -4.37
N VAL A 408 -27.28 10.92 -3.46
CA VAL A 408 -26.67 9.59 -3.33
C VAL A 408 -26.99 8.76 -4.55
N GLN A 409 -28.26 8.68 -4.95
CA GLN A 409 -28.69 7.90 -6.12
C GLN A 409 -28.08 8.44 -7.42
N ALA A 410 -27.98 9.77 -7.58
CA ALA A 410 -27.29 10.36 -8.72
C ALA A 410 -25.80 9.95 -8.78
N SER A 411 -25.15 9.85 -7.62
CA SER A 411 -23.74 9.42 -7.57
C SER A 411 -23.58 7.93 -7.87
N VAL A 412 -24.47 7.08 -7.35
CA VAL A 412 -24.53 5.64 -7.70
C VAL A 412 -24.75 5.47 -9.20
N GLN A 413 -25.77 6.12 -9.75
CA GLN A 413 -26.10 6.05 -11.17
C GLN A 413 -24.91 6.48 -12.02
N LYS A 414 -24.22 7.58 -11.65
CA LYS A 414 -23.09 8.05 -12.43
C LYS A 414 -21.92 7.06 -12.43
N ILE A 415 -21.64 6.41 -11.30
CA ILE A 415 -20.63 5.34 -11.24
C ILE A 415 -21.01 4.18 -12.17
N LEU A 416 -22.28 3.75 -12.13
CA LEU A 416 -22.74 2.66 -12.98
C LEU A 416 -22.65 3.03 -14.47
N GLU A 417 -23.07 4.23 -14.86
CA GLU A 417 -22.94 4.73 -16.23
C GLU A 417 -21.50 4.69 -16.73
N THR A 418 -20.53 5.19 -15.93
CA THR A 418 -19.13 5.21 -16.37
C THR A 418 -18.48 3.83 -16.41
N VAL A 419 -18.92 2.89 -15.57
CA VAL A 419 -18.49 1.49 -15.65
C VAL A 419 -18.89 0.88 -17.00
N HIS A 420 -20.08 1.22 -17.52
CA HIS A 420 -20.52 0.75 -18.85
C HIS A 420 -19.70 1.37 -19.99
N GLU A 421 -19.21 2.60 -19.85
CA GLU A 421 -18.39 3.28 -20.88
C GLU A 421 -17.00 2.64 -21.08
N ILE A 422 -16.54 1.83 -20.13
CA ILE A 422 -15.24 1.15 -20.16
C ILE A 422 -15.34 -0.21 -20.89
N LEU A 423 -16.55 -0.68 -21.19
CA LEU A 423 -16.76 -1.94 -21.90
C LEU A 423 -16.45 -1.84 -23.42
N PRO A 424 -16.05 -2.95 -24.08
CA PRO A 424 -15.85 -4.30 -23.52
C PRO A 424 -14.59 -4.41 -22.65
N MET A 425 -14.56 -5.40 -21.75
CA MET A 425 -13.41 -5.66 -20.89
C MET A 425 -12.22 -6.14 -21.73
N GLU A 426 -11.19 -5.30 -21.84
CA GLU A 426 -9.93 -5.63 -22.49
C GLU A 426 -8.82 -5.81 -21.45
N ALA A 427 -7.81 -6.60 -21.78
CA ALA A 427 -6.60 -6.66 -20.98
C ALA A 427 -5.87 -5.31 -21.02
N LEU A 428 -5.14 -4.96 -19.95
CA LEU A 428 -4.41 -3.68 -19.87
C LEU A 428 -5.33 -2.44 -19.96
N SER A 429 -6.49 -2.52 -19.32
CA SER A 429 -7.53 -1.48 -19.28
C SER A 429 -7.78 -1.00 -17.85
N PRO A 430 -8.15 0.28 -17.63
CA PRO A 430 -8.57 0.79 -16.32
C PRO A 430 -9.78 0.05 -15.73
N TRP A 431 -10.46 -0.83 -16.49
CA TRP A 431 -11.42 -1.79 -15.94
C TRP A 431 -10.91 -2.52 -14.69
N ALA A 432 -9.62 -2.90 -14.67
CA ALA A 432 -8.98 -3.58 -13.54
C ALA A 432 -9.00 -2.78 -12.21
N LEU A 433 -9.37 -1.49 -12.26
CA LEU A 433 -9.39 -0.58 -11.12
C LEU A 433 -10.82 -0.33 -10.59
N LEU A 434 -11.87 -0.75 -11.32
CA LEU A 434 -13.26 -0.39 -10.99
C LEU A 434 -13.86 -1.14 -9.80
N THR A 435 -13.14 -2.11 -9.23
CA THR A 435 -13.58 -2.85 -8.03
C THR A 435 -14.01 -1.93 -6.90
N THR A 436 -13.23 -0.87 -6.62
CA THR A 436 -13.54 0.08 -5.53
C THR A 436 -14.77 0.94 -5.85
N PRO A 437 -14.87 1.60 -7.01
CA PRO A 437 -16.10 2.32 -7.39
C PRO A 437 -17.35 1.44 -7.38
N ILE A 438 -17.30 0.26 -7.99
CA ILE A 438 -18.44 -0.67 -8.05
C ILE A 438 -18.87 -1.08 -6.65
N PHE A 439 -17.93 -1.47 -5.78
CA PHE A 439 -18.24 -1.80 -4.39
C PHE A 439 -18.80 -0.61 -3.60
N THR A 440 -18.37 0.61 -3.91
CA THR A 440 -18.86 1.84 -3.25
C THR A 440 -20.28 2.20 -3.67
N ALA A 441 -20.64 1.91 -4.92
CA ALA A 441 -21.97 2.15 -5.46
C ALA A 441 -23.05 1.26 -4.83
N GLY A 442 -22.70 0.04 -4.39
CA GLY A 442 -23.58 -0.90 -3.70
C GLY A 442 -23.90 -2.11 -4.53
#